data_AF-A0A919IRM5-F1
#
_entry.id   AF-A0A919IRM5-F1
#
_cell.length_a   1.000
_cell.length_b   1.000
_cell.length_c   1.000
_cell.angle_alpha   90.00
_cell.angle_beta   90.00
_cell.angle_gamma   90.00
#
_symmetry.space_group_name_H-M   'P 1'
#
loop_
_entity.id
_entity.type
_entity.pdbx_description
1 polymer ?
#
loop_
_entity_poly.entity_id
_entity_poly.type
_entity_poly.pdbx_seq_one_letter_code
_entity_poly.pdbx_strand_id
1 'polypeptide(L)'
;MCTAFSEAFLRSSDDGVHSDGAITVDGGATTVATGDDGVHAEGTVTVSAGTVGVTRSYEGVEGLKVYVTGGSVSATASDDAVNAADPAYGEMQNSPNALVSITGGTVVVDGGTDGLDSNGALTIGGGTVVVSGSATRGGGEGGLDSNGALTITGGTLISTGISATTSTLPSSGQGWVSVTFGANQPAGTIVHLATTSGTQIAAYRSAKAFKGVVFSSGQITRGTTYAVCTGGSVSGTAAGGGLYTGGTLSGTQVATVTAGSQSGTRP
;
A
#
# COMPACT_ATOMS: atom_id res chain seq x y z
N MET A 1 1.61 22.79 -18.76
CA MET A 1 2.79 22.77 -17.87
C MET A 1 2.52 23.71 -16.72
N CYS A 2 2.06 23.19 -15.58
CA CYS A 2 2.09 23.94 -14.33
C CYS A 2 3.41 23.57 -13.64
N THR A 3 4.32 24.53 -13.49
CA THR A 3 5.63 24.34 -12.83
C THR A 3 5.48 24.52 -11.32
N ALA A 4 6.17 23.68 -10.56
CA ALA A 4 6.03 23.46 -9.12
C ALA A 4 5.97 24.74 -8.25
N PHE A 5 5.02 24.77 -7.32
CA PHE A 5 5.04 25.67 -6.15
C PHE A 5 5.90 25.05 -5.04
N SER A 6 6.67 25.87 -4.33
CA SER A 6 7.65 25.39 -3.34
C SER A 6 7.03 24.77 -2.08
N GLU A 7 5.75 25.01 -1.83
CA GLU A 7 4.88 24.31 -0.86
C GLU A 7 3.46 24.85 -1.08
N ALA A 8 2.48 23.99 -1.34
CA ALA A 8 1.08 24.36 -1.47
C ALA A 8 0.23 23.58 -0.46
N PHE A 9 -0.58 24.30 0.34
CA PHE A 9 -1.56 23.72 1.25
C PHE A 9 -2.98 24.05 0.75
N LEU A 10 -3.73 23.03 0.32
CA LEU A 10 -5.04 23.19 -0.29
C LEU A 10 -6.13 22.60 0.60
N ARG A 11 -7.20 23.37 0.82
CA ARG A 11 -8.44 22.94 1.48
C ARG A 11 -9.63 23.29 0.61
N SER A 12 -10.37 22.27 0.21
CA SER A 12 -11.60 22.38 -0.59
C SER A 12 -12.68 21.48 0.02
N SER A 13 -13.92 21.71 -0.40
CA SER A 13 -15.02 20.76 -0.20
C SER A 13 -15.09 19.70 -1.31
N ASP A 14 -14.49 20.04 -2.45
CA ASP A 14 -14.36 19.28 -3.69
C ASP A 14 -12.95 18.68 -3.75
N ASP A 15 -12.36 18.47 -4.92
CA ASP A 15 -10.96 18.04 -5.03
C ASP A 15 -9.94 19.07 -4.54
N GLY A 16 -8.81 18.59 -4.02
CA GLY A 16 -7.66 19.42 -3.68
C GLY A 16 -6.90 19.91 -4.91
N VAL A 17 -6.41 18.97 -5.72
CA VAL A 17 -5.78 19.24 -7.03
C VAL A 17 -6.51 18.42 -8.08
N HIS A 18 -7.19 19.11 -9.00
CA HIS A 18 -8.00 18.48 -10.05
C HIS A 18 -7.52 18.82 -11.47
N SER A 19 -7.68 17.89 -12.42
CA SER A 19 -7.47 18.12 -13.84
C SER A 19 -8.21 17.09 -14.72
N ASP A 20 -9.02 17.56 -15.66
CA ASP A 20 -9.68 16.74 -16.70
C ASP A 20 -8.72 15.96 -17.63
N GLY A 21 -7.41 16.23 -17.55
CA GLY A 21 -6.36 15.56 -18.32
C GLY A 21 -5.40 14.76 -17.46
N ALA A 22 -4.23 15.33 -17.18
CA ALA A 22 -3.17 14.64 -16.45
C ALA A 22 -2.49 15.57 -15.44
N ILE A 23 -2.13 15.00 -14.30
CA ILE A 23 -1.31 15.62 -13.26
C ILE A 23 0.06 14.96 -13.26
N THR A 24 1.12 15.77 -13.23
CA THR A 24 2.49 15.29 -13.05
C THR A 24 3.16 16.05 -11.91
N VAL A 25 3.71 15.29 -10.96
CA VAL A 25 4.53 15.79 -9.85
C VAL A 25 5.95 15.30 -10.09
N ASP A 26 6.81 16.22 -10.51
CA ASP A 26 8.23 15.98 -10.83
C ASP A 26 9.19 16.71 -9.87
N GLY A 27 8.66 17.30 -8.80
CA GLY A 27 9.40 18.05 -7.80
C GLY A 27 8.47 18.81 -6.84
N GLY A 28 9.06 19.52 -5.88
CA GLY A 28 8.32 20.29 -4.88
C GLY A 28 7.58 19.43 -3.85
N ALA A 29 6.75 20.08 -3.03
CA ALA A 29 5.92 19.43 -2.02
C ALA A 29 4.49 19.96 -2.10
N THR A 30 3.53 19.05 -2.18
CA THR A 30 2.09 19.34 -2.20
C THR A 30 1.47 18.68 -0.97
N THR A 31 0.74 19.45 -0.16
CA THR A 31 -0.04 18.90 0.95
C THR A 31 -1.51 19.28 0.81
N VAL A 32 -2.41 18.29 0.85
CA VAL A 32 -3.84 18.46 0.63
C VAL A 32 -4.64 17.96 1.85
N ALA A 33 -5.72 18.65 2.15
CA ALA A 33 -6.77 18.18 3.05
C ALA A 33 -8.14 18.63 2.53
N THR A 34 -8.94 17.71 2.00
CA THR A 34 -10.16 18.08 1.27
C THR A 34 -11.38 17.22 1.62
N GLY A 35 -12.56 17.62 1.14
CA GLY A 35 -13.83 16.91 1.33
C GLY A 35 -14.00 15.72 0.40
N ASP A 36 -13.61 15.90 -0.86
CA ASP A 36 -13.59 14.88 -1.92
C ASP A 36 -12.16 14.40 -2.13
N ASP A 37 -11.59 14.42 -3.33
CA ASP A 37 -10.33 13.74 -3.60
C ASP A 37 -9.09 14.61 -3.38
N GLY A 38 -8.02 13.98 -2.88
CA GLY A 38 -6.77 14.70 -2.62
C GLY A 38 -6.15 15.23 -3.90
N VAL A 39 -5.80 14.32 -4.80
CA VAL A 39 -5.23 14.61 -6.12
C VAL A 39 -5.95 13.75 -7.15
N HIS A 40 -6.76 14.36 -8.00
CA HIS A 40 -7.58 13.67 -8.99
C HIS A 40 -7.25 14.16 -10.41
N ALA A 41 -6.94 13.23 -11.30
CA ALA A 41 -7.02 13.48 -12.74
C ALA A 41 -7.86 12.45 -13.47
N GLU A 42 -8.83 12.89 -14.28
CA GLU A 42 -9.66 12.02 -15.13
C GLU A 42 -8.83 11.07 -16.00
N GLY A 43 -7.65 11.52 -16.44
CA GLY A 43 -6.69 10.71 -17.20
C GLY A 43 -5.62 10.06 -16.34
N THR A 44 -4.60 10.79 -15.93
CA THR A 44 -3.42 10.17 -15.31
C THR A 44 -2.78 11.04 -14.25
N VAL A 45 -2.51 10.46 -13.08
CA VAL A 45 -1.63 11.03 -12.07
C VAL A 45 -0.27 10.36 -12.14
N THR A 46 0.80 11.14 -12.30
CA THR A 46 2.19 10.63 -12.28
C THR A 46 3.01 11.36 -11.23
N VAL A 47 3.61 10.60 -10.31
CA VAL A 47 4.59 11.09 -9.33
C VAL A 47 5.96 10.49 -9.68
N SER A 48 6.85 11.32 -10.21
CA SER A 48 8.21 10.92 -10.59
C SER A 48 9.27 11.46 -9.64
N ALA A 49 8.97 12.56 -8.93
CA ALA A 49 9.80 13.15 -7.89
C ALA A 49 8.93 14.06 -6.99
N GLY A 50 9.54 14.72 -6.00
CA GLY A 50 8.82 15.57 -5.06
C GLY A 50 8.03 14.79 -4.00
N THR A 51 7.08 15.46 -3.35
CA THR A 51 6.23 14.89 -2.30
C THR A 51 4.76 15.24 -2.54
N VAL A 52 3.90 14.23 -2.47
CA VAL A 52 2.44 14.36 -2.41
C VAL A 52 1.98 13.87 -1.05
N GLY A 53 1.38 14.74 -0.25
CA GLY A 53 0.83 14.43 1.07
C GLY A 53 -0.66 14.74 1.15
N VAL A 54 -1.50 13.73 1.21
CA VAL A 54 -2.95 13.89 1.40
C VAL A 54 -3.27 13.49 2.84
N THR A 55 -3.66 14.46 3.66
CA THR A 55 -3.85 14.24 5.10
C THR A 55 -5.28 13.86 5.47
N ARG A 56 -6.23 14.12 4.57
CA ARG A 56 -7.65 13.77 4.68
C ARG A 56 -8.32 14.01 3.33
N SER A 57 -9.11 13.06 2.85
CA SER A 57 -9.92 13.13 1.64
C SER A 57 -10.96 12.01 1.62
N TYR A 58 -11.87 12.01 0.64
CA TYR A 58 -12.68 10.86 0.27
C TYR A 58 -11.77 9.79 -0.34
N GLU A 59 -11.17 10.06 -1.50
CA GLU A 59 -10.05 9.30 -2.06
C GLU A 59 -8.72 10.07 -2.00
N GLY A 60 -7.60 9.37 -1.82
CA GLY A 60 -6.31 10.01 -1.67
C GLY A 60 -5.74 10.55 -2.99
N VAL A 61 -5.39 9.63 -3.88
CA VAL A 61 -4.90 9.93 -5.22
C VAL A 61 -5.70 9.11 -6.22
N GLU A 62 -6.43 9.78 -7.10
CA GLU A 62 -7.33 9.15 -8.07
C GLU A 62 -6.95 9.51 -9.52
N GLY A 63 -7.12 8.54 -10.40
CA GLY A 63 -7.33 8.81 -11.82
C GLY A 63 -7.46 7.53 -12.61
N LEU A 64 -7.75 7.61 -13.92
CA LEU A 64 -7.77 6.39 -14.75
C LEU A 64 -6.45 5.61 -14.64
N LYS A 65 -5.32 6.28 -14.47
CA LYS A 65 -4.04 5.65 -14.15
C LYS A 65 -3.27 6.43 -13.09
N VAL A 66 -2.69 5.71 -12.14
CA VAL A 66 -1.77 6.27 -11.14
C VAL A 66 -0.40 5.64 -11.29
N TYR A 67 0.61 6.46 -11.56
CA TYR A 67 2.01 6.06 -11.66
C TYR A 67 2.85 6.68 -10.55
N VAL A 68 3.57 5.86 -9.81
CA VAL A 68 4.62 6.30 -8.88
C VAL A 68 5.96 5.71 -9.31
N THR A 69 6.78 6.51 -9.97
CA THR A 69 8.10 6.11 -10.47
C THR A 69 9.24 6.63 -9.60
N GLY A 70 8.95 7.58 -8.71
CA GLY A 70 9.88 8.17 -7.75
C GLY A 70 9.16 9.06 -6.74
N GLY A 71 9.89 9.91 -6.03
CA GLY A 71 9.32 10.82 -5.02
C GLY A 71 8.73 10.11 -3.81
N SER A 72 7.85 10.81 -3.10
CA SER A 72 7.09 10.28 -1.96
C SER A 72 5.60 10.59 -2.10
N VAL A 73 4.76 9.58 -1.90
CA VAL A 73 3.31 9.70 -1.78
C VAL A 73 2.92 9.25 -0.37
N SER A 74 2.18 10.10 0.33
CA SER A 74 1.50 9.74 1.57
C SER A 74 0.05 10.15 1.47
N ALA A 75 -0.88 9.25 1.79
CA ALA A 75 -2.30 9.54 1.68
C ALA A 75 -3.09 8.91 2.82
N THR A 76 -4.01 9.68 3.39
CA THR A 76 -5.02 9.22 4.34
C THR A 76 -6.39 9.61 3.80
N ALA A 77 -7.20 8.60 3.52
CA ALA A 77 -8.50 8.71 2.85
C ALA A 77 -9.59 8.01 3.66
N SER A 78 -10.83 8.48 3.56
CA SER A 78 -11.98 7.80 4.20
C SER A 78 -12.50 6.63 3.39
N ASP A 79 -12.25 6.64 2.09
CA ASP A 79 -12.42 5.53 1.16
C ASP A 79 -11.01 5.04 0.77
N ASP A 80 -10.65 5.06 -0.51
CA ASP A 80 -9.40 4.49 -1.00
C ASP A 80 -8.25 5.49 -0.97
N ALA A 81 -7.10 5.07 -0.44
CA ALA A 81 -5.96 5.98 -0.35
C ALA A 81 -5.25 6.20 -1.69
N VAL A 82 -5.34 5.24 -2.61
CA VAL A 82 -5.02 5.40 -4.04
C VAL A 82 -6.04 4.58 -4.81
N ASN A 83 -6.70 5.20 -5.77
CA ASN A 83 -7.69 4.57 -6.61
C ASN A 83 -7.33 4.74 -8.09
N ALA A 84 -7.58 3.71 -8.89
CA ALA A 84 -7.63 3.85 -10.33
C ALA A 84 -8.93 3.31 -10.90
N ALA A 85 -9.79 4.22 -11.39
CA ALA A 85 -11.12 3.91 -11.90
C ALA A 85 -11.27 4.30 -13.37
N ASP A 86 -12.01 3.48 -14.13
CA ASP A 86 -12.41 3.80 -15.50
C ASP A 86 -13.92 4.00 -15.54
N PRO A 87 -14.42 5.25 -15.75
CA PRO A 87 -15.85 5.53 -15.72
C PRO A 87 -16.64 4.82 -16.83
N ALA A 88 -15.96 4.23 -17.83
CA ALA A 88 -16.61 3.40 -18.85
C ALA A 88 -16.95 1.98 -18.36
N TYR A 89 -16.48 1.59 -17.17
CA TYR A 89 -16.66 0.29 -16.55
C TYR A 89 -17.31 0.43 -15.17
N GLY A 90 -18.05 -0.58 -14.72
CA GLY A 90 -18.54 -0.60 -13.35
C GLY A 90 -17.41 -0.85 -12.35
N GLU A 91 -17.58 -0.38 -11.10
CA GLU A 91 -16.58 -0.48 -10.02
C GLU A 91 -16.03 -1.90 -9.83
N MET A 92 -16.85 -2.95 -9.92
CA MET A 92 -16.39 -4.34 -9.76
C MET A 92 -15.90 -5.00 -11.07
N GLN A 93 -15.87 -4.26 -12.19
CA GLN A 93 -15.44 -4.79 -13.48
C GLN A 93 -13.97 -4.50 -13.71
N ASN A 94 -13.24 -5.49 -14.21
CA ASN A 94 -11.86 -5.32 -14.62
C ASN A 94 -11.78 -4.45 -15.90
N SER A 95 -11.45 -3.18 -15.75
CA SER A 95 -11.09 -2.29 -16.86
C SER A 95 -9.67 -2.61 -17.35
N PRO A 96 -9.46 -2.78 -18.68
CA PRO A 96 -8.12 -2.94 -19.24
C PRO A 96 -7.30 -1.65 -19.21
N ASN A 97 -7.91 -0.51 -18.89
CA ASN A 97 -7.26 0.81 -18.89
C ASN A 97 -6.86 1.26 -17.48
N ALA A 98 -7.63 0.88 -16.47
CA ALA A 98 -7.36 1.23 -15.08
C ALA A 98 -6.05 0.59 -14.59
N LEU A 99 -5.19 1.39 -13.96
CA LEU A 99 -3.88 0.92 -13.50
C LEU A 99 -3.33 1.76 -12.34
N VAL A 100 -3.00 1.09 -11.26
CA VAL A 100 -2.03 1.60 -10.27
C VAL A 100 -0.68 0.90 -10.51
N SER A 101 0.38 1.68 -10.71
CA SER A 101 1.72 1.16 -10.98
C SER A 101 2.79 1.91 -10.18
N ILE A 102 3.45 1.18 -9.28
CA ILE A 102 4.50 1.68 -8.39
C ILE A 102 5.81 1.00 -8.78
N THR A 103 6.73 1.73 -9.39
CA THR A 103 8.04 1.23 -9.83
C THR A 103 9.21 1.83 -9.06
N GLY A 104 8.96 2.87 -8.26
CA GLY A 104 9.96 3.53 -7.42
C GLY A 104 9.32 4.39 -6.34
N GLY A 105 10.15 5.17 -5.65
CA GLY A 105 9.68 6.11 -4.61
C GLY A 105 9.28 5.43 -3.29
N THR A 106 8.64 6.23 -2.44
CA THR A 106 8.07 5.78 -1.15
C THR A 106 6.58 6.08 -1.11
N VAL A 107 5.74 5.06 -1.00
CA VAL A 107 4.28 5.15 -0.94
C VAL A 107 3.82 4.68 0.44
N VAL A 108 3.20 5.56 1.22
CA VAL A 108 2.69 5.26 2.58
C VAL A 108 1.22 5.67 2.64
N VAL A 109 0.32 4.70 2.58
CA VAL A 109 -1.10 4.96 2.34
C VAL A 109 -1.99 4.30 3.39
N ASP A 110 -3.04 5.01 3.78
CA ASP A 110 -4.00 4.63 4.81
C ASP A 110 -5.44 4.89 4.31
N GLY A 111 -6.12 3.83 3.87
CA GLY A 111 -7.48 3.88 3.37
C GLY A 111 -8.51 3.46 4.41
N GLY A 112 -9.69 4.07 4.39
CA GLY A 112 -10.84 3.66 5.21
C GLY A 112 -11.48 2.38 4.69
N THR A 113 -11.41 2.16 3.38
CA THR A 113 -11.70 0.93 2.63
C THR A 113 -10.39 0.30 2.19
N ASP A 114 -9.90 0.64 0.99
CA ASP A 114 -8.72 0.05 0.39
C ASP A 114 -7.49 0.94 0.50
N GLY A 115 -6.35 0.30 0.74
CA GLY A 115 -5.09 1.05 0.77
C GLY A 115 -4.62 1.43 -0.62
N LEU A 116 -4.60 0.45 -1.52
CA LEU A 116 -4.41 0.62 -2.96
C LEU A 116 -5.55 -0.14 -3.65
N ASP A 117 -6.35 0.58 -4.42
CA ASP A 117 -7.39 0.00 -5.27
C ASP A 117 -7.10 0.28 -6.75
N SER A 118 -7.44 -0.69 -7.59
CA SER A 118 -7.44 -0.55 -9.03
C SER A 118 -8.59 -1.34 -9.61
N ASN A 119 -9.49 -0.64 -10.28
CA ASN A 119 -10.52 -1.26 -11.09
C ASN A 119 -9.96 -1.96 -12.33
N GLY A 120 -8.64 -1.94 -12.52
CA GLY A 120 -7.91 -2.74 -13.50
C GLY A 120 -6.75 -3.48 -12.85
N ALA A 121 -5.53 -3.30 -13.34
CA ALA A 121 -4.36 -3.98 -12.79
C ALA A 121 -3.69 -3.19 -11.66
N LEU A 122 -3.05 -3.89 -10.73
CA LEU A 122 -2.17 -3.30 -9.71
C LEU A 122 -0.75 -3.88 -9.86
N THR A 123 0.23 -3.00 -10.08
CA THR A 123 1.62 -3.40 -10.30
C THR A 123 2.56 -2.76 -9.29
N ILE A 124 3.37 -3.59 -8.61
CA ILE A 124 4.42 -3.17 -7.69
C ILE A 124 5.75 -3.73 -8.20
N GLY A 125 6.51 -2.87 -8.89
CA GLY A 125 7.80 -3.19 -9.49
C GLY A 125 9.01 -2.68 -8.71
N GLY A 126 8.82 -1.80 -7.73
CA GLY A 126 9.92 -1.20 -6.98
C GLY A 126 9.46 -0.29 -5.84
N GLY A 127 10.41 0.46 -5.27
CA GLY A 127 10.13 1.40 -4.18
C GLY A 127 9.91 0.76 -2.81
N THR A 128 9.48 1.59 -1.85
CA THR A 128 8.97 1.17 -0.54
C THR A 128 7.48 1.47 -0.48
N VAL A 129 6.66 0.45 -0.26
CA VAL A 129 5.19 0.54 -0.30
C VAL A 129 4.65 0.03 1.03
N VAL A 130 4.00 0.91 1.78
CA VAL A 130 3.42 0.64 3.10
C VAL A 130 1.95 0.97 3.04
N VAL A 131 1.12 -0.05 3.23
CA VAL A 131 -0.31 0.01 2.93
C VAL A 131 -1.11 -0.40 4.15
N SER A 132 -2.04 0.45 4.57
CA SER A 132 -3.02 0.17 5.62
C SER A 132 -4.42 0.29 5.03
N GLY A 133 -5.05 -0.85 4.74
CA GLY A 133 -6.48 -0.89 4.41
C GLY A 133 -7.35 -0.78 5.65
N SER A 134 -8.64 -1.10 5.50
CA SER A 134 -9.62 -0.94 6.56
C SER A 134 -9.28 -1.70 7.85
N ALA A 135 -9.51 -1.05 9.00
CA ALA A 135 -9.39 -1.65 10.32
C ALA A 135 -10.69 -2.31 10.80
N THR A 136 -11.80 -2.10 10.08
CA THR A 136 -13.14 -2.50 10.51
C THR A 136 -13.98 -3.15 9.41
N ARG A 137 -13.73 -2.83 8.14
CA ARG A 137 -14.41 -3.44 6.99
C ARG A 137 -13.62 -4.62 6.44
N GLY A 138 -14.34 -5.59 5.91
CA GLY A 138 -13.80 -6.73 5.18
C GLY A 138 -14.94 -7.43 4.45
N GLY A 139 -14.61 -8.36 3.55
CA GLY A 139 -15.61 -8.97 2.65
C GLY A 139 -15.64 -8.38 1.25
N GLY A 140 -14.58 -7.71 0.85
CA GLY A 140 -14.42 -7.07 -0.44
C GLY A 140 -13.24 -6.11 -0.43
N GLU A 141 -12.95 -5.54 0.76
CA GLU A 141 -11.94 -4.50 0.97
C GLU A 141 -10.71 -5.03 1.72
N GLY A 142 -9.54 -4.45 1.43
CA GLY A 142 -8.26 -4.81 1.99
C GLY A 142 -7.15 -3.80 1.72
N GLY A 143 -5.93 -4.13 2.14
CA GLY A 143 -4.81 -3.22 1.84
C GLY A 143 -4.49 -3.19 0.34
N LEU A 144 -4.56 -4.33 -0.35
CA LEU A 144 -4.34 -4.42 -1.81
C LEU A 144 -5.59 -4.97 -2.48
N ASP A 145 -6.22 -4.14 -3.31
CA ASP A 145 -7.32 -4.50 -4.18
C ASP A 145 -6.98 -4.23 -5.66
N SER A 146 -7.48 -5.12 -6.50
CA SER A 146 -7.26 -5.11 -7.94
C SER A 146 -8.30 -6.04 -8.56
N ASN A 147 -9.19 -5.49 -9.37
CA ASN A 147 -10.13 -6.27 -10.19
C ASN A 147 -9.41 -7.10 -11.27
N GLY A 148 -8.23 -6.64 -11.69
CA GLY A 148 -7.33 -7.30 -12.63
C GLY A 148 -6.19 -8.03 -11.92
N ALA A 149 -5.06 -8.17 -12.63
CA ALA A 149 -3.91 -8.88 -12.10
C ALA A 149 -3.10 -8.01 -11.11
N LEU A 150 -2.90 -8.54 -9.89
CA LEU A 150 -1.88 -8.05 -8.98
C LEU A 150 -0.50 -8.62 -9.34
N THR A 151 0.43 -7.77 -9.72
CA THR A 151 1.82 -8.14 -10.06
C THR A 151 2.81 -7.55 -9.07
N ILE A 152 3.71 -8.38 -8.54
CA ILE A 152 4.78 -7.94 -7.64
C ILE A 152 6.12 -8.46 -8.18
N THR A 153 6.97 -7.56 -8.67
CA THR A 153 8.26 -7.91 -9.30
C THR A 153 9.46 -7.29 -8.61
N GLY A 154 9.27 -6.33 -7.71
CA GLY A 154 10.37 -5.68 -7.00
C GLY A 154 9.92 -4.82 -5.82
N GLY A 155 10.88 -4.21 -5.14
CA GLY A 155 10.65 -3.28 -4.03
C GLY A 155 10.47 -3.95 -2.67
N THR A 156 10.09 -3.15 -1.67
CA THR A 156 9.66 -3.63 -0.36
C THR A 156 8.21 -3.25 -0.15
N LEU A 157 7.36 -4.23 0.12
CA LEU A 157 5.93 -4.06 0.35
C LEU A 157 5.57 -4.60 1.72
N ILE A 158 4.80 -3.81 2.46
CA ILE A 158 3.92 -4.32 3.49
C ILE A 158 2.50 -3.83 3.26
N SER A 159 1.55 -4.75 3.36
CA SER A 159 0.13 -4.44 3.38
C SER A 159 -0.54 -5.01 4.62
N THR A 160 -1.39 -4.23 5.26
CA THR A 160 -2.13 -4.58 6.47
C THR A 160 -3.58 -4.13 6.38
N GLY A 161 -4.46 -4.78 7.14
CA GLY A 161 -5.89 -4.46 7.21
C GLY A 161 -6.65 -5.62 7.87
N ILE A 162 -7.97 -5.55 7.96
CA ILE A 162 -8.79 -6.74 8.25
C ILE A 162 -8.51 -7.81 7.18
N SER A 163 -8.50 -7.39 5.91
CA SER A 163 -7.86 -8.11 4.81
C SER A 163 -6.59 -7.35 4.43
N ALA A 164 -5.44 -8.03 4.37
CA ALA A 164 -4.23 -7.39 3.81
C ALA A 164 -4.25 -7.35 2.28
N THR A 165 -5.08 -8.16 1.66
CA THR A 165 -5.30 -8.17 0.21
C THR A 165 -6.61 -8.90 -0.06
N THR A 166 -7.35 -8.42 -1.04
CA THR A 166 -8.56 -9.05 -1.61
C THR A 166 -8.23 -9.66 -2.97
N SER A 167 -7.20 -9.12 -3.65
CA SER A 167 -6.65 -9.68 -4.88
C SER A 167 -5.95 -11.04 -4.68
N THR A 168 -5.90 -11.81 -5.76
CA THR A 168 -5.07 -13.02 -5.80
C THR A 168 -3.58 -12.63 -5.85
N LEU A 169 -2.82 -13.00 -4.83
CA LEU A 169 -1.37 -12.77 -4.81
C LEU A 169 -0.66 -13.52 -5.95
N PRO A 170 0.37 -12.92 -6.57
CA PRO A 170 0.97 -13.47 -7.78
C PRO A 170 1.72 -14.78 -7.52
N SER A 171 1.65 -15.71 -8.48
CA SER A 171 2.38 -16.99 -8.44
C SER A 171 3.82 -16.89 -8.98
N SER A 172 4.16 -15.80 -9.66
CA SER A 172 5.50 -15.52 -10.21
C SER A 172 6.02 -14.15 -9.73
N GLY A 173 7.26 -13.81 -10.08
CA GLY A 173 7.90 -12.57 -9.62
C GLY A 173 8.47 -12.67 -8.21
N GLN A 174 8.53 -11.54 -7.51
CA GLN A 174 9.12 -11.43 -6.17
C GLN A 174 8.38 -12.30 -5.16
N GLY A 175 9.12 -12.85 -4.17
CA GLY A 175 8.51 -13.65 -3.11
C GLY A 175 7.69 -12.81 -2.14
N TRP A 176 6.67 -13.44 -1.57
CA TRP A 176 5.81 -12.81 -0.57
C TRP A 176 5.41 -13.80 0.52
N VAL A 177 5.05 -13.26 1.67
CA VAL A 177 4.49 -13.96 2.83
C VAL A 177 3.15 -13.31 3.15
N SER A 178 2.12 -14.11 3.41
CA SER A 178 0.79 -13.64 3.83
C SER A 178 0.34 -14.38 5.08
N VAL A 179 -0.12 -13.65 6.09
CA VAL A 179 -0.59 -14.20 7.37
C VAL A 179 -1.89 -13.52 7.77
N THR A 180 -2.87 -14.33 8.17
CA THR A 180 -4.10 -13.88 8.82
C THR A 180 -4.11 -14.39 10.26
N PHE A 181 -4.12 -13.48 11.23
CA PHE A 181 -4.16 -13.81 12.65
C PHE A 181 -5.54 -14.33 13.07
N GLY A 182 -5.56 -15.23 14.05
CA GLY A 182 -6.82 -15.75 14.61
C GLY A 182 -7.69 -14.67 15.28
N ALA A 183 -7.05 -13.62 15.80
CA ALA A 183 -7.71 -12.45 16.39
C ALA A 183 -7.09 -11.16 15.86
N ASN A 184 -7.87 -10.07 15.88
CA ASN A 184 -7.41 -8.75 15.50
C ASN A 184 -6.24 -8.31 16.39
N GLN A 185 -5.19 -7.81 15.77
CA GLN A 185 -4.06 -7.17 16.42
C GLN A 185 -4.40 -5.69 16.64
N PRO A 186 -4.19 -5.14 17.86
CA PRO A 186 -4.47 -3.73 18.12
C PRO A 186 -3.48 -2.81 17.39
N ALA A 187 -3.89 -1.57 17.16
CA ALA A 187 -3.01 -0.50 16.68
C ALA A 187 -1.76 -0.39 17.58
N GLY A 188 -0.61 -0.09 16.95
CA GLY A 188 0.69 -0.03 17.62
C GLY A 188 1.39 -1.38 17.81
N THR A 189 0.72 -2.50 17.51
CA THR A 189 1.36 -3.83 17.48
C THR A 189 2.47 -3.84 16.44
N ILE A 190 3.62 -4.39 16.83
CA ILE A 190 4.74 -4.62 15.92
C ILE A 190 4.62 -6.03 15.37
N VAL A 191 4.74 -6.17 14.05
CA VAL A 191 4.89 -7.46 13.35
C VAL A 191 6.30 -7.55 12.81
N HIS A 192 7.00 -8.63 13.12
CA HIS A 192 8.29 -8.95 12.55
C HIS A 192 8.15 -10.11 11.56
N LEU A 193 8.82 -9.98 10.42
CA LEU A 193 9.12 -11.08 9.53
C LEU A 193 10.60 -11.42 9.67
N ALA A 194 10.92 -12.68 9.91
CA ALA A 194 12.28 -13.17 10.05
C ALA A 194 12.49 -14.52 9.38
N THR A 195 13.74 -14.87 9.12
CA THR A 195 14.10 -16.26 8.83
C THR A 195 13.83 -17.14 10.07
N THR A 196 13.66 -18.44 9.88
CA THR A 196 13.51 -19.40 11.00
C THR A 196 14.76 -19.50 11.88
N SER A 197 15.91 -19.02 11.40
CA SER A 197 17.15 -18.88 12.18
C SER A 197 17.24 -17.59 13.02
N GLY A 198 16.23 -16.72 12.95
CA GLY A 198 16.13 -15.50 13.76
C GLY A 198 16.67 -14.22 13.11
N THR A 199 17.04 -14.24 11.82
CA THR A 199 17.45 -13.02 11.09
C THR A 199 16.22 -12.21 10.70
N GLN A 200 16.11 -10.97 11.16
CA GLN A 200 15.00 -10.08 10.77
C GLN A 200 15.11 -9.68 9.30
N ILE A 201 13.99 -9.83 8.59
CA ILE A 201 13.77 -9.30 7.23
C ILE A 201 13.15 -7.91 7.33
N ALA A 202 12.05 -7.80 8.08
CA ALA A 202 11.33 -6.54 8.28
C ALA A 202 10.67 -6.51 9.66
N ALA A 203 10.46 -5.30 10.19
CA ALA A 203 9.58 -5.04 11.32
C ALA A 203 8.65 -3.88 10.97
N TYR A 204 7.37 -4.00 11.30
CA TYR A 204 6.37 -2.97 11.03
C TYR A 204 5.54 -2.69 12.27
N ARG A 205 5.50 -1.43 12.69
CA ARG A 205 4.59 -0.96 13.72
C ARG A 205 3.33 -0.40 13.06
N SER A 206 2.24 -1.15 13.11
CA SER A 206 0.99 -0.74 12.47
C SER A 206 0.38 0.49 13.15
N ALA A 207 -0.07 1.46 12.36
CA ALA A 207 -0.84 2.61 12.85
C ALA A 207 -2.30 2.25 13.17
N LYS A 208 -2.83 1.20 12.52
CA LYS A 208 -4.22 0.72 12.67
C LYS A 208 -4.29 -0.67 13.27
N ALA A 209 -5.46 -1.02 13.79
CA ALA A 209 -5.76 -2.42 14.09
C ALA A 209 -5.86 -3.21 12.78
N PHE A 210 -5.42 -4.46 12.78
CA PHE A 210 -5.35 -5.30 11.58
C PHE A 210 -5.51 -6.77 11.93
N LYS A 211 -5.77 -7.60 10.93
CA LYS A 211 -5.87 -9.06 11.05
C LYS A 211 -5.06 -9.79 9.99
N GLY A 212 -4.96 -9.23 8.80
CA GLY A 212 -4.08 -9.71 7.73
C GLY A 212 -2.79 -8.90 7.65
N VAL A 213 -1.72 -9.55 7.21
CA VAL A 213 -0.48 -8.91 6.77
C VAL A 213 0.05 -9.62 5.52
N VAL A 214 0.48 -8.85 4.52
CA VAL A 214 1.29 -9.30 3.39
C VAL A 214 2.63 -8.59 3.43
N PHE A 215 3.71 -9.35 3.32
CA PHE A 215 5.07 -8.84 3.11
C PHE A 215 5.59 -9.30 1.76
N SER A 216 6.27 -8.42 1.01
CA SER A 216 7.10 -8.79 -0.14
C SER A 216 8.42 -8.02 -0.09
N SER A 217 9.53 -8.68 -0.39
CA SER A 217 10.83 -8.03 -0.60
C SER A 217 11.76 -8.94 -1.39
N GLY A 218 12.85 -8.38 -1.91
CA GLY A 218 13.91 -9.16 -2.55
C GLY A 218 14.64 -10.15 -1.62
N GLN A 219 14.37 -10.09 -0.31
CA GLN A 219 14.91 -11.04 0.67
C GLN A 219 13.97 -12.23 0.93
N ILE A 220 12.78 -12.24 0.32
CA ILE A 220 11.80 -13.32 0.44
C ILE A 220 11.92 -14.26 -0.75
N THR A 221 12.31 -15.50 -0.48
CA THR A 221 12.45 -16.57 -1.48
C THR A 221 11.22 -17.48 -1.42
N ARG A 222 10.51 -17.63 -2.55
CA ARG A 222 9.35 -18.54 -2.65
C ARG A 222 9.72 -19.97 -2.25
N GLY A 223 8.81 -20.66 -1.58
CA GLY A 223 9.03 -22.01 -1.04
C GLY A 223 9.88 -22.07 0.23
N THR A 224 10.46 -20.95 0.69
CA THR A 224 11.16 -20.89 1.98
C THR A 224 10.18 -20.55 3.11
N THR A 225 10.37 -21.19 4.27
CA THR A 225 9.60 -20.91 5.48
C THR A 225 10.20 -19.74 6.26
N TYR A 226 9.35 -18.81 6.67
CA TYR A 226 9.69 -17.65 7.49
C TYR A 226 8.95 -17.71 8.83
N ALA A 227 9.52 -17.07 9.85
CA ALA A 227 8.90 -16.86 11.14
C ALA A 227 8.19 -15.49 11.17
N VAL A 228 6.97 -15.47 11.69
CA VAL A 228 6.24 -14.24 11.98
C VAL A 228 6.12 -14.09 13.48
N CYS A 229 6.59 -12.95 13.98
CA CYS A 229 6.58 -12.61 15.41
C CYS A 229 5.77 -11.35 15.65
N THR A 230 5.21 -11.20 16.85
CA THR A 230 4.49 -9.99 17.26
C THR A 230 5.01 -9.44 18.59
N GLY A 231 4.79 -8.15 18.83
CA GLY A 231 5.22 -7.45 20.04
C GLY A 231 6.70 -7.04 20.00
N GLY A 232 7.33 -6.90 21.16
CA GLY A 232 8.74 -6.50 21.25
C GLY A 232 8.98 -5.03 20.88
N SER A 233 10.13 -4.76 20.27
CA SER A 233 10.61 -3.42 19.88
C SER A 233 11.10 -3.39 18.44
N VAL A 234 10.96 -2.26 17.76
CA VAL A 234 11.58 -2.03 16.45
C VAL A 234 13.07 -1.68 16.58
N SER A 235 13.87 -2.13 15.63
CA SER A 235 15.27 -1.75 15.44
C SER A 235 15.61 -1.81 13.94
N GLY A 236 16.77 -1.27 13.55
CA GLY A 236 17.20 -1.19 12.16
C GLY A 236 16.90 0.17 11.52
N THR A 237 16.93 0.21 10.18
CA THR A 237 16.75 1.44 9.41
C THR A 237 15.27 1.66 9.13
N ALA A 238 14.75 2.85 9.47
CA ALA A 238 13.39 3.24 9.11
C ALA A 238 13.27 3.38 7.58
N ALA A 239 12.31 2.67 6.98
CA ALA A 239 12.05 2.68 5.54
C ALA A 239 10.82 3.54 5.17
N GLY A 240 10.05 4.01 6.15
CA GLY A 240 8.84 4.84 5.96
C GLY A 240 7.59 4.18 6.55
N GLY A 241 6.60 4.97 6.94
CA GLY A 241 5.28 4.48 7.37
C GLY A 241 5.27 3.53 8.58
N GLY A 242 6.32 3.48 9.40
CA GLY A 242 6.45 2.52 10.50
C GLY A 242 7.12 1.18 10.13
N LEU A 243 7.62 1.05 8.90
CA LEU A 243 8.43 -0.07 8.43
C LEU A 243 9.92 0.14 8.74
N TYR A 244 10.59 -0.93 9.16
CA TYR A 244 12.01 -0.99 9.49
C TYR A 244 12.67 -2.24 8.88
N THR A 245 13.90 -2.12 8.37
CA THR A 245 14.66 -3.22 7.77
C THR A 245 16.07 -3.35 8.37
N GLY A 246 16.71 -4.51 8.22
CA GLY A 246 18.10 -4.74 8.67
C GLY A 246 18.34 -4.69 10.19
N GLY A 247 17.28 -4.79 10.99
CA GLY A 247 17.35 -4.77 12.45
C GLY A 247 17.56 -6.14 13.09
N THR A 248 17.37 -6.20 14.41
CA THR A 248 17.37 -7.44 15.20
C THR A 248 15.95 -7.85 15.51
N LEU A 249 15.68 -9.16 15.34
CA LEU A 249 14.38 -9.73 15.68
C LEU A 249 14.08 -9.49 17.17
N SER A 250 12.89 -8.96 17.43
CA SER A 250 12.30 -8.83 18.76
C SER A 250 10.89 -9.42 18.72
N GLY A 251 10.29 -9.66 19.88
CA GLY A 251 8.94 -10.18 19.99
C GLY A 251 8.84 -11.72 20.00
N THR A 252 7.60 -12.19 20.07
CA THR A 252 7.28 -13.60 20.25
C THR A 252 6.82 -14.19 18.93
N GLN A 253 7.39 -15.33 18.53
CA GLN A 253 6.94 -16.05 17.34
C GLN A 253 5.49 -16.53 17.54
N VAL A 254 4.63 -16.19 16.59
CA VAL A 254 3.20 -16.55 16.61
C VAL A 254 2.80 -17.43 15.43
N ALA A 255 3.58 -17.43 14.34
CA ALA A 255 3.35 -18.30 13.19
C ALA A 255 4.65 -18.62 12.45
N THR A 256 4.61 -19.68 11.65
CA THR A 256 5.53 -19.89 10.52
C THR A 256 4.71 -19.96 9.23
N VAL A 257 5.32 -19.53 8.13
CA VAL A 257 4.63 -19.39 6.84
C VAL A 257 5.59 -19.65 5.70
N THR A 258 5.16 -20.44 4.72
CA THR A 258 5.93 -20.70 3.51
C THR A 258 5.64 -19.62 2.48
N ALA A 259 6.68 -18.93 2.02
CA ALA A 259 6.54 -17.86 1.04
C ALA A 259 5.95 -18.37 -0.28
N GLY A 260 5.03 -17.61 -0.87
CA GLY A 260 4.31 -17.98 -2.09
C GLY A 260 3.15 -18.97 -1.88
N SER A 261 2.76 -19.25 -0.63
CA SER A 261 1.59 -20.05 -0.27
C SER A 261 0.70 -19.22 0.67
N GLN A 262 -0.60 -19.12 0.40
CA GLN A 262 -1.53 -18.51 1.36
C GLN A 262 -1.73 -19.48 2.53
N SER A 263 -1.44 -19.05 3.77
CA SER A 263 -1.80 -19.81 4.96
C SER A 263 -3.22 -19.43 5.41
N GLY A 264 -4.16 -20.36 5.35
CA GLY A 264 -5.54 -20.19 5.84
C GLY A 264 -6.59 -20.57 4.81
N THR A 265 -7.62 -21.31 5.22
CA THR A 265 -8.80 -21.56 4.40
C THR A 265 -9.50 -20.24 4.11
N ARG A 266 -9.73 -19.93 2.82
CA ARG A 266 -10.71 -18.92 2.40
C ARG A 266 -12.02 -19.17 3.16
N PRO A 267 -12.70 -18.13 3.69
CA PRO A 267 -14.14 -18.22 3.92
C PRO A 267 -14.87 -18.61 2.64
#